data_AF-A0A9Q4KTA6-F1
#
_entry.id   AF-A0A9Q4KTA6-F1
#
_cell.length_a   1.000
_cell.length_b   1.000
_cell.length_c   1.000
_cell.angle_alpha   90.00
_cell.angle_beta   90.00
_cell.angle_gamma   90.00
#
_symmetry.space_group_name_H-M   'P 1'
#
loop_
_entity.id
_entity.type
_entity.pdbx_description
1 polymer ?
#
loop_
_entity_poly.entity_id
_entity_poly.type
_entity_poly.pdbx_seq_one_letter_code
_entity_poly.pdbx_strand_id
1 'polypeptide(L)'
;MPNVTIYSTEGCQYCRLTKGYLSRLGVPFTEVDVGRDKIAAEEMVKLSGQYGVPVTVVDGEVIIGFDVARFRELFETAEAPAVYDILIIGGGPAGLTAAMYASRKMLSVLVISENIGGQALESWAIENYMGFRLVTGGELMQKFEEKVREEAGITLELDSVIALHEGEEGKFVADTASERKFTARSVIITSGLRPRWLGLPEEKRFIGRGESICSTCDGPLFAGKTVAVVGGGNYALTTAIEMSGIAKEVHLIVRSNLRADEIYQKEYASVKNIITHKPALVTAIHGETLMQGITITDPETKKETRLAVDGLFLAIGHQPNNGFLEGFVDTNDHGEVTIDVNCSTSRPGVFAAGDITEIHGKQVIIAAGEGAKAALEAYQYLSRNH
;
A
#
# COMPACT_ATOMS: atom_id res chain seq x y z
N MET A 1 23.74 -30.09 -4.38
CA MET A 1 23.75 -28.78 -3.71
C MET A 1 24.48 -27.83 -4.64
N PRO A 2 23.94 -26.62 -4.86
CA PRO A 2 24.57 -25.65 -5.76
C PRO A 2 25.95 -25.28 -5.22
N ASN A 3 26.92 -25.11 -6.12
CA ASN A 3 28.25 -24.63 -5.77
C ASN A 3 28.20 -23.10 -5.68
N VAL A 4 28.28 -22.57 -4.46
CA VAL A 4 28.17 -21.14 -4.19
C VAL A 4 29.51 -20.58 -3.72
N THR A 5 30.03 -19.59 -4.45
CA THR A 5 31.25 -18.85 -4.08
C THR A 5 30.92 -17.38 -3.89
N ILE A 6 31.35 -16.79 -2.76
CA ILE A 6 31.16 -15.36 -2.47
C ILE A 6 32.53 -14.70 -2.43
N TYR A 7 32.78 -13.80 -3.38
CA TYR A 7 33.91 -12.89 -3.35
C TYR A 7 33.58 -11.69 -2.44
N SER A 8 34.39 -11.48 -1.41
CA SER A 8 34.13 -10.52 -0.33
C SER A 8 35.37 -9.71 0.05
N THR A 9 35.20 -8.73 0.93
CA THR A 9 36.29 -8.07 1.66
C THR A 9 35.89 -7.85 3.13
N GLU A 10 36.86 -7.76 4.05
CA GLU A 10 36.60 -7.62 5.49
C GLU A 10 35.75 -6.39 5.88
N GLY A 11 35.81 -5.30 5.11
CA GLY A 11 35.10 -4.05 5.40
C GLY A 11 33.70 -3.95 4.80
N CYS A 12 33.27 -4.92 3.97
CA CYS A 12 32.08 -4.81 3.14
C CYS A 12 30.79 -5.19 3.89
N GLN A 13 29.90 -4.21 4.11
CA GLN A 13 28.60 -4.45 4.75
C GLN A 13 27.70 -5.39 3.91
N TYR A 14 27.61 -5.17 2.60
CA TYR A 14 26.78 -6.00 1.71
C TYR A 14 27.28 -7.46 1.61
N CYS A 15 28.57 -7.68 1.80
CA CYS A 15 29.15 -9.02 1.86
C CYS A 15 28.69 -9.77 3.12
N ARG A 16 28.58 -9.06 4.27
CA ARG A 16 27.98 -9.63 5.48
C ARG A 16 26.50 -9.94 5.30
N LEU A 17 25.75 -9.06 4.64
CA LEU A 17 24.33 -9.29 4.34
C LEU A 17 24.13 -10.53 3.45
N THR A 18 24.92 -10.65 2.38
CA THR A 18 24.88 -11.80 1.46
C THR A 18 25.17 -13.12 2.19
N LYS A 19 26.24 -13.17 2.99
CA LYS A 19 26.60 -14.35 3.81
C LYS A 19 25.52 -14.70 4.84
N GLY A 20 24.93 -13.69 5.48
CA GLY A 20 23.85 -13.87 6.45
C GLY A 20 22.60 -14.43 5.78
N TYR A 21 22.24 -13.91 4.61
CA TYR A 21 21.09 -14.35 3.83
C TYR A 21 21.22 -15.81 3.41
N LEU A 22 22.33 -16.19 2.78
CA LEU A 22 22.56 -17.57 2.33
C LEU A 22 22.67 -18.55 3.51
N SER A 23 23.31 -18.14 4.61
CA SER A 23 23.33 -18.93 5.85
C SER A 23 21.92 -19.18 6.40
N ARG A 24 21.04 -18.18 6.36
CA ARG A 24 19.63 -18.31 6.80
C ARG A 24 18.85 -19.28 5.92
N LEU A 25 19.12 -19.31 4.62
CA LEU A 25 18.53 -20.28 3.68
C LEU A 25 19.13 -21.68 3.81
N GLY A 26 20.11 -21.90 4.69
CA GLY A 26 20.81 -23.18 4.79
C GLY A 26 21.66 -23.52 3.57
N VAL A 27 22.00 -22.53 2.75
CA VAL A 27 22.81 -22.68 1.54
C VAL A 27 24.30 -22.63 1.93
N PRO A 28 25.06 -23.72 1.78
CA PRO A 28 26.49 -23.69 2.03
C PRO A 28 27.21 -22.87 0.94
N PHE A 29 28.25 -22.13 1.34
CA PHE A 29 29.04 -21.32 0.40
C PHE A 29 30.53 -21.32 0.77
N THR A 30 31.37 -21.07 -0.23
CA THR A 30 32.80 -20.80 -0.08
C THR A 30 33.04 -19.29 -0.10
N GLU A 31 33.68 -18.75 0.93
CA GLU A 31 34.08 -17.33 0.96
C GLU A 31 35.50 -17.15 0.41
N VAL A 32 35.67 -16.16 -0.47
CA VAL A 32 36.97 -15.77 -1.05
C VAL A 32 37.21 -14.28 -0.80
N ASP A 33 38.18 -13.96 0.07
CA ASP A 33 38.54 -12.57 0.40
C ASP A 33 39.46 -11.97 -0.66
N VAL A 34 38.88 -11.24 -1.62
CA VAL A 34 39.62 -10.58 -2.71
C VAL A 34 40.41 -9.36 -2.24
N GLY A 35 40.19 -8.88 -1.00
CA GLY A 35 41.00 -7.84 -0.39
C GLY A 35 42.40 -8.32 -0.01
N ARG A 36 42.57 -9.63 0.16
CA ARG A 36 43.83 -10.28 0.53
C ARG A 36 44.42 -11.15 -0.58
N ASP A 37 43.59 -11.60 -1.51
CA ASP A 37 44.02 -12.42 -2.66
C ASP A 37 43.84 -11.65 -3.98
N LYS A 38 44.97 -11.19 -4.54
CA LYS A 38 44.99 -10.44 -5.80
C LYS A 38 44.64 -11.30 -7.02
N ILE A 39 44.96 -12.59 -6.99
CA ILE A 39 44.67 -13.49 -8.12
C ILE A 39 43.16 -13.72 -8.17
N ALA A 40 42.55 -13.99 -7.01
CA ALA A 40 41.10 -14.11 -6.89
C ALA A 40 40.38 -12.80 -7.25
N ALA A 41 40.96 -11.63 -6.94
CA ALA A 41 40.41 -10.34 -7.34
C ALA A 41 40.37 -10.18 -8.87
N GLU A 42 41.45 -10.54 -9.58
CA GLU A 42 41.49 -10.50 -11.04
C GLU A 42 40.50 -11.48 -11.68
N GLU A 43 40.34 -12.66 -11.09
CA GLU A 43 39.36 -13.66 -11.52
C GLU A 43 37.93 -13.16 -11.33
N MET A 44 37.61 -12.60 -10.16
CA MET A 44 36.31 -11.98 -9.88
C MET A 44 35.97 -10.88 -10.91
N VAL A 45 36.93 -10.03 -11.25
CA VAL A 45 36.75 -8.96 -12.25
C VAL A 45 36.47 -9.54 -13.63
N LYS A 46 37.19 -10.60 -14.03
CA LYS A 46 36.95 -11.28 -15.32
C LYS A 46 35.57 -11.94 -15.39
N LEU A 47 35.11 -12.52 -14.28
CA LEU A 47 33.81 -13.19 -14.20
C LEU A 47 32.64 -12.19 -14.21
N SER A 48 32.75 -11.12 -13.43
CA SER A 48 31.64 -10.19 -13.17
C SER A 48 31.66 -8.90 -13.99
N GLY A 49 32.78 -8.58 -14.63
CA GLY A 49 32.98 -7.28 -15.29
C GLY A 49 33.07 -6.08 -14.34
N GLN A 50 33.16 -6.32 -13.02
CA GLN A 50 33.22 -5.25 -12.01
C GLN A 50 34.33 -5.46 -10.99
N TYR A 51 34.75 -4.36 -10.37
CA TYR A 51 35.74 -4.36 -9.27
C TYR A 51 35.10 -4.40 -7.87
N GLY A 52 33.79 -4.20 -7.78
CA GLY A 52 33.07 -4.14 -6.51
C GLY A 52 32.74 -5.51 -5.92
N VAL A 53 32.61 -5.57 -4.59
CA VAL A 53 32.10 -6.72 -3.83
C VAL A 53 30.78 -6.36 -3.13
N PRO A 54 29.90 -7.34 -2.82
CA PRO A 54 30.05 -8.77 -3.09
C PRO A 54 29.81 -9.15 -4.55
N VAL A 55 30.49 -10.20 -5.00
CA VAL A 55 30.13 -10.97 -6.20
C VAL A 55 29.85 -12.38 -5.73
N THR A 56 28.67 -12.90 -6.05
CA THR A 56 28.30 -14.30 -5.74
C THR A 56 28.20 -15.09 -7.03
N VAL A 57 28.82 -16.26 -7.07
CA VAL A 57 28.73 -17.19 -8.20
C VAL A 57 27.97 -18.42 -7.75
N VAL A 58 26.90 -18.76 -8.47
CA VAL A 58 26.01 -19.89 -8.18
C VAL A 58 25.98 -20.79 -9.41
N ASP A 59 26.64 -21.94 -9.36
CA ASP A 59 26.72 -22.89 -10.49
C ASP A 59 27.13 -22.25 -11.84
N GLY A 60 27.93 -21.17 -11.78
CA GLY A 60 28.40 -20.42 -12.95
C GLY A 60 27.60 -19.16 -13.27
N GLU A 61 26.46 -18.93 -12.64
CA GLU A 61 25.71 -17.67 -12.73
C GLU A 61 26.30 -16.62 -11.79
N VAL A 62 26.52 -15.41 -12.30
CA VAL A 62 27.16 -14.31 -11.56
C VAL A 62 26.12 -13.31 -11.07
N ILE A 63 26.09 -13.10 -9.77
CA ILE A 63 25.21 -12.16 -9.07
C ILE A 63 26.07 -11.04 -8.50
N ILE A 64 25.74 -9.82 -8.87
CA ILE A 64 26.46 -8.61 -8.49
C ILE A 64 25.76 -7.94 -7.32
N GLY A 65 26.48 -7.70 -6.23
CA GLY A 65 25.94 -7.07 -5.03
C GLY A 65 25.08 -8.02 -4.19
N PHE A 66 24.34 -7.43 -3.26
CA PHE A 66 23.35 -8.14 -2.46
C PHE A 66 21.99 -8.06 -3.16
N ASP A 67 21.72 -9.00 -4.07
CA ASP A 67 20.50 -9.06 -4.86
C ASP A 67 19.58 -10.18 -4.36
N VAL A 68 18.68 -9.83 -3.45
CA VAL A 68 17.73 -10.77 -2.85
C VAL A 68 16.85 -11.42 -3.92
N ALA A 69 16.40 -10.68 -4.93
CA ALA A 69 15.50 -11.21 -5.95
C ALA A 69 16.16 -12.35 -6.73
N ARG A 70 17.43 -12.19 -7.13
CA ARG A 70 18.22 -13.24 -7.79
C ARG A 70 18.49 -14.43 -6.87
N PHE A 71 18.81 -14.19 -5.61
CA PHE A 71 19.00 -15.28 -4.65
C PHE A 71 17.71 -16.08 -4.43
N ARG A 72 16.54 -15.43 -4.46
CA ARG A 72 15.25 -16.13 -4.41
C ARG A 72 15.03 -17.00 -5.63
N GLU A 73 15.24 -16.47 -6.83
CA GLU A 73 15.09 -17.24 -8.08
C GLU A 73 15.94 -18.51 -8.07
N LEU A 74 17.17 -18.43 -7.55
CA LEU A 74 18.15 -19.52 -7.59
C LEU A 74 18.06 -20.51 -6.42
N PHE A 75 17.67 -20.03 -5.23
CA PHE A 75 17.72 -20.83 -4.00
C PHE A 75 16.37 -21.02 -3.33
N GLU A 76 15.40 -20.16 -3.62
CA GLU A 76 14.02 -20.30 -3.17
C GLU A 76 13.16 -20.85 -4.31
N THR A 77 13.40 -22.11 -4.69
CA THR A 77 12.37 -22.94 -5.35
C THR A 77 11.39 -23.48 -4.32
N ALA A 78 10.87 -22.61 -3.44
CA ALA A 78 9.71 -22.98 -2.67
C ALA A 78 8.54 -23.01 -3.66
N GLU A 79 8.16 -24.20 -4.13
CA GLU A 79 6.80 -24.40 -4.60
C GLU A 79 5.88 -23.75 -3.55
N ALA A 80 5.07 -22.80 -3.99
CA ALA A 80 4.12 -22.13 -3.11
C ALA A 80 3.37 -23.22 -2.31
N PRO A 81 3.30 -23.12 -0.98
CA PRO A 81 2.65 -24.15 -0.20
C PRO A 81 1.20 -24.30 -0.68
N ALA A 82 0.72 -25.53 -0.79
CA ALA A 82 -0.67 -25.78 -1.18
C ALA A 82 -1.67 -25.11 -0.20
N VAL A 83 -1.26 -24.91 1.06
CA VAL A 83 -2.02 -24.22 2.11
C VAL A 83 -1.08 -23.33 2.91
N TYR A 84 -1.41 -22.04 3.01
CA TYR A 84 -0.70 -21.08 3.87
C TYR A 84 -1.22 -21.14 5.32
N ASP A 85 -0.37 -20.75 6.28
CA ASP A 85 -0.83 -20.58 7.64
C ASP A 85 -1.74 -19.36 7.77
N ILE A 86 -1.31 -18.24 7.17
CA ILE A 86 -2.08 -16.99 7.16
C ILE A 86 -2.16 -16.41 5.75
N LEU A 87 -3.39 -16.14 5.31
CA LEU A 87 -3.67 -15.30 4.14
C LEU A 87 -3.99 -13.87 4.60
N ILE A 88 -3.35 -12.88 3.99
CA ILE A 88 -3.56 -11.47 4.24
C ILE A 88 -4.11 -10.83 2.97
N ILE A 89 -5.26 -10.17 3.07
CA ILE A 89 -5.94 -9.55 1.92
C ILE A 89 -5.75 -8.03 2.03
N GLY A 90 -4.81 -7.50 1.25
CA GLY A 90 -4.45 -6.07 1.19
C GLY A 90 -3.01 -5.80 1.62
N GLY A 91 -2.27 -5.05 0.79
CA GLY A 91 -0.84 -4.77 0.92
C GLY A 91 -0.52 -3.37 1.45
N GLY A 92 -1.42 -2.78 2.24
CA GLY A 92 -1.20 -1.48 2.90
C GLY A 92 -0.39 -1.60 4.20
N PRO A 93 -0.30 -0.51 4.99
CA PRO A 93 0.43 -0.50 6.27
C PRO A 93 0.01 -1.61 7.24
N ALA A 94 -1.30 -1.89 7.35
CA ALA A 94 -1.81 -2.96 8.19
C ALA A 94 -1.35 -4.34 7.70
N GLY A 95 -1.54 -4.65 6.42
CA GLY A 95 -1.22 -5.96 5.85
C GLY A 95 0.27 -6.26 5.84
N LEU A 96 1.11 -5.30 5.44
CA LEU A 96 2.56 -5.48 5.45
C LEU A 96 3.11 -5.64 6.89
N THR A 97 2.56 -4.90 7.86
CA THR A 97 2.94 -5.09 9.26
C THR A 97 2.47 -6.44 9.79
N ALA A 98 1.24 -6.86 9.47
CA ALA A 98 0.74 -8.17 9.84
C ALA A 98 1.61 -9.31 9.26
N ALA A 99 2.00 -9.19 7.99
CA ALA A 99 2.86 -10.17 7.32
C ALA A 99 4.22 -10.30 8.01
N MET A 100 4.84 -9.15 8.34
CA MET A 100 6.10 -9.10 9.06
C MET A 100 6.02 -9.79 10.44
N TYR A 101 4.95 -9.52 11.19
CA TYR A 101 4.75 -10.12 12.52
C TYR A 101 4.48 -11.63 12.45
N ALA A 102 3.66 -12.07 11.49
CA ALA A 102 3.36 -13.48 11.26
C ALA A 102 4.60 -14.27 10.80
N SER A 103 5.38 -13.73 9.86
CA SER A 103 6.63 -14.36 9.38
C SER A 103 7.65 -14.56 10.50
N ARG A 104 7.75 -13.62 11.44
CA ARG A 104 8.63 -13.75 12.63
C ARG A 104 8.19 -14.86 13.61
N LYS A 105 6.99 -15.39 13.45
CA LYS A 105 6.51 -16.60 14.15
C LYS A 105 6.77 -17.88 13.36
N MET A 106 7.57 -17.82 12.29
CA MET A 106 7.88 -18.91 11.37
C MET A 106 6.64 -19.47 10.66
N LEU A 107 5.60 -18.64 10.48
CA LEU A 107 4.41 -18.99 9.72
C LEU A 107 4.62 -18.71 8.23
N SER A 108 4.02 -19.55 7.39
CA SER A 108 3.89 -19.29 5.95
C SER A 108 2.78 -18.26 5.70
N VAL A 109 3.15 -17.14 5.05
CA VAL A 109 2.24 -16.00 4.85
C VAL A 109 2.09 -15.69 3.36
N LEU A 110 0.86 -15.54 2.91
CA LEU A 110 0.54 -14.98 1.61
C LEU A 110 -0.14 -13.62 1.77
N VAL A 111 0.37 -12.58 1.11
CA VAL A 111 -0.29 -11.28 0.99
C VAL A 111 -0.79 -11.12 -0.44
N ILE A 112 -2.10 -10.97 -0.63
CA ILE A 112 -2.70 -10.67 -1.95
C ILE A 112 -3.15 -9.22 -1.96
N SER A 113 -2.71 -8.43 -2.95
CA SER A 113 -3.09 -7.03 -3.08
C SER A 113 -2.97 -6.49 -4.50
N GLU A 114 -3.84 -5.55 -4.87
CA GLU A 114 -3.77 -4.85 -6.17
C GLU A 114 -2.55 -3.93 -6.28
N ASN A 115 -2.07 -3.41 -5.15
CA ASN A 115 -0.83 -2.63 -5.05
C ASN A 115 -0.15 -2.87 -3.70
N ILE A 116 1.17 -2.67 -3.65
CA ILE A 116 1.95 -2.70 -2.41
C ILE A 116 2.13 -1.26 -1.92
N GLY A 117 1.59 -0.95 -0.75
CA GLY A 117 1.61 0.39 -0.17
C GLY A 117 0.22 0.90 0.26
N GLY A 118 -0.84 0.50 -0.45
CA GLY A 118 -2.19 0.98 -0.22
C GLY A 118 -2.31 2.50 -0.38
N GLN A 119 -3.33 3.09 0.25
CA GLN A 119 -3.57 4.54 0.19
C GLN A 119 -2.43 5.40 0.74
N ALA A 120 -1.56 4.84 1.59
CA ALA A 120 -0.44 5.59 2.15
C ALA A 120 0.50 6.12 1.07
N LEU A 121 0.57 5.48 -0.11
CA LEU A 121 1.33 5.95 -1.27
C LEU A 121 0.91 7.34 -1.76
N GLU A 122 -0.36 7.70 -1.56
CA GLU A 122 -0.95 8.95 -2.06
C GLU A 122 -0.62 10.16 -1.18
N SER A 123 0.02 9.95 -0.03
CA SER A 123 0.31 11.02 0.92
C SER A 123 1.56 11.80 0.51
N TRP A 124 1.42 13.09 0.22
CA TRP A 124 2.55 13.97 -0.12
C TRP A 124 3.57 14.10 1.03
N ALA A 125 3.09 14.25 2.27
CA ALA A 125 3.91 14.28 3.46
C ALA A 125 3.19 13.66 4.65
N ILE A 126 3.95 12.93 5.44
CA ILE A 126 3.55 12.30 6.68
C ILE A 126 4.48 12.82 7.77
N GLU A 127 3.94 13.62 8.68
CA GLU A 127 4.66 14.22 9.82
C GLU A 127 4.28 13.59 11.16
N ASN A 128 3.29 12.68 11.15
CA ASN A 128 2.73 12.06 12.34
C ASN A 128 3.09 10.57 12.49
N TYR A 129 4.03 10.07 11.69
CA TYR A 129 4.59 8.73 11.84
C TYR A 129 5.85 8.78 12.69
N MET A 130 5.72 8.43 13.98
CA MET A 130 6.81 8.51 14.94
C MET A 130 8.05 7.74 14.48
N GLY A 131 9.21 8.41 14.50
CA GLY A 131 10.47 7.92 13.92
C GLY A 131 10.90 8.72 12.69
N PHE A 132 9.98 9.46 12.06
CA PHE A 132 10.27 10.41 10.99
C PHE A 132 9.82 11.82 11.42
N ARG A 133 10.63 12.82 11.07
CA ARG A 133 10.20 14.22 11.18
C ARG A 133 9.22 14.58 10.05
N LEU A 134 9.54 14.14 8.84
CA LEU A 134 8.73 14.24 7.63
C LEU A 134 9.18 13.11 6.72
N VAL A 135 8.24 12.38 6.12
CA VAL A 135 8.49 11.34 5.12
C VAL A 135 7.35 11.36 4.10
N THR A 136 7.63 11.11 2.83
CA THR A 136 6.56 10.95 1.84
C THR A 136 5.88 9.60 2.00
N GLY A 137 4.65 9.48 1.49
CA GLY A 137 3.93 8.21 1.44
C GLY A 137 4.69 7.10 0.71
N GLY A 138 5.25 7.44 -0.46
CA GLY A 138 6.06 6.53 -1.25
C GLY A 138 7.31 6.04 -0.52
N GLU A 139 8.09 6.94 0.09
CA GLU A 139 9.31 6.56 0.84
C GLU A 139 8.97 5.70 2.07
N LEU A 140 7.88 6.00 2.77
CA LEU A 140 7.46 5.22 3.94
C LEU A 140 7.08 3.80 3.52
N MET A 141 6.24 3.65 2.49
CA MET A 141 5.79 2.33 2.05
C MET A 141 6.88 1.52 1.37
N GLN A 142 7.82 2.16 0.67
CA GLN A 142 9.01 1.50 0.16
C GLN A 142 9.79 0.83 1.30
N LYS A 143 9.97 1.50 2.44
CA LYS A 143 10.66 0.90 3.61
C LYS A 143 9.91 -0.29 4.19
N PHE A 144 8.57 -0.26 4.18
CA PHE A 144 7.75 -1.40 4.62
C PHE A 144 7.94 -2.59 3.67
N GLU A 145 7.84 -2.33 2.35
CA GLU A 145 7.98 -3.35 1.32
C GLU A 145 9.38 -3.97 1.33
N GLU A 146 10.44 -3.16 1.37
CA GLU A 146 11.82 -3.63 1.50
C GLU A 146 11.95 -4.58 2.69
N LYS A 147 11.40 -4.22 3.84
CA LYS A 147 11.50 -5.05 5.03
C LYS A 147 10.72 -6.37 4.90
N VAL A 148 9.53 -6.34 4.30
CA VAL A 148 8.74 -7.55 4.03
C VAL A 148 9.46 -8.46 3.02
N ARG A 149 10.05 -7.89 1.97
CA ARG A 149 10.81 -8.64 0.96
C ARG A 149 12.10 -9.25 1.49
N GLU A 150 12.62 -8.82 2.63
CA GLU A 150 13.76 -9.51 3.28
C GLU A 150 13.36 -10.81 3.98
N GLU A 151 12.08 -11.04 4.26
CA GLU A 151 11.61 -12.21 4.99
C GLU A 151 11.22 -13.35 4.05
N ALA A 152 11.84 -14.52 4.21
CA ALA A 152 11.58 -15.69 3.36
C ALA A 152 10.18 -16.32 3.56
N GLY A 153 9.55 -16.08 4.71
CA GLY A 153 8.22 -16.63 5.03
C GLY A 153 7.04 -15.87 4.42
N ILE A 154 7.28 -14.82 3.62
CA ILE A 154 6.23 -13.97 3.06
C ILE A 154 6.25 -14.05 1.53
N THR A 155 5.13 -14.49 0.97
CA THR A 155 4.83 -14.38 -0.46
C THR A 155 3.98 -13.13 -0.70
N LEU A 156 4.40 -12.27 -1.63
CA LEU A 156 3.60 -11.14 -2.11
C LEU A 156 3.01 -11.48 -3.47
N GLU A 157 1.70 -11.33 -3.60
CA GLU A 157 0.95 -11.62 -4.82
C GLU A 157 0.20 -10.38 -5.28
N LEU A 158 0.45 -9.96 -6.53
CA LEU A 158 -0.22 -8.81 -7.14
C LEU A 158 -1.48 -9.29 -7.85
N ASP A 159 -2.61 -9.21 -7.16
CA ASP A 159 -3.92 -9.66 -7.64
C ASP A 159 -5.04 -9.02 -6.80
N SER A 160 -6.28 -9.16 -7.26
CA SER A 160 -7.46 -8.72 -6.52
C SER A 160 -8.26 -9.92 -6.03
N VAL A 161 -8.64 -9.94 -4.75
CA VAL A 161 -9.55 -10.96 -4.20
C VAL A 161 -10.98 -10.57 -4.53
N ILE A 162 -11.70 -11.46 -5.23
CA ILE A 162 -13.08 -11.23 -5.65
C ILE A 162 -14.09 -11.96 -4.76
N ALA A 163 -13.68 -13.02 -4.08
CA ALA A 163 -14.51 -13.74 -3.11
C ALA A 163 -13.67 -14.41 -2.02
N LEU A 164 -14.20 -14.46 -0.80
CA LEU A 164 -13.64 -15.19 0.33
C LEU A 164 -14.70 -16.13 0.91
N HIS A 165 -14.38 -17.43 1.04
CA HIS A 165 -15.31 -18.43 1.54
C HIS A 165 -14.60 -19.54 2.33
N GLU A 166 -15.38 -20.37 3.04
CA GLU A 166 -14.87 -21.55 3.74
C GLU A 166 -14.55 -22.67 2.74
N GLY A 167 -13.40 -23.29 2.93
CA GLY A 167 -12.98 -24.51 2.23
C GLY A 167 -13.13 -25.75 3.11
N GLU A 168 -12.44 -26.82 2.72
CA GLU A 168 -12.43 -28.07 3.47
C GLU A 168 -11.63 -27.98 4.77
N GLU A 169 -12.00 -28.79 5.77
CA GLU A 169 -11.29 -28.92 7.06
C GLU A 169 -11.13 -27.61 7.84
N GLY A 170 -12.09 -26.68 7.69
CA GLY A 170 -12.05 -25.39 8.40
C GLY A 170 -11.01 -24.41 7.86
N LYS A 171 -10.51 -24.63 6.64
CA LYS A 171 -9.64 -23.69 5.92
C LYS A 171 -10.47 -22.61 5.22
N PHE A 172 -9.80 -21.57 4.75
CA PHE A 172 -10.37 -20.47 3.99
C PHE A 172 -9.79 -20.42 2.58
N VAL A 173 -10.62 -20.06 1.61
CA VAL A 173 -10.25 -19.97 0.20
C VAL A 173 -10.56 -18.58 -0.32
N ALA A 174 -9.55 -17.95 -0.92
CA ALA A 174 -9.71 -16.71 -1.68
C ALA A 174 -9.64 -17.00 -3.17
N ASP A 175 -10.70 -16.61 -3.89
CA ASP A 175 -10.73 -16.58 -5.35
C ASP A 175 -10.26 -15.20 -5.83
N THR A 176 -9.39 -15.17 -6.84
CA THR A 176 -8.83 -13.93 -7.36
C THR A 176 -9.34 -13.58 -8.76
N ALA A 177 -9.16 -12.32 -9.15
CA ALA A 177 -9.54 -11.81 -10.47
C ALA A 177 -8.77 -12.50 -11.62
N SER A 178 -7.58 -13.04 -11.35
CA SER A 178 -6.82 -13.86 -12.30
C SER A 178 -7.24 -15.34 -12.34
N GLU A 179 -8.39 -15.68 -11.74
CA GLU A 179 -8.93 -17.05 -11.65
C GLU A 179 -8.06 -18.02 -10.85
N ARG A 180 -7.14 -17.51 -10.01
CA ARG A 180 -6.37 -18.32 -9.07
C ARG A 180 -7.11 -18.50 -7.76
N LYS A 181 -6.75 -19.57 -7.05
CA LYS A 181 -7.30 -19.90 -5.74
C LYS A 181 -6.17 -20.09 -4.75
N PHE A 182 -6.29 -19.44 -3.60
CA PHE A 182 -5.33 -19.56 -2.51
C PHE A 182 -6.03 -20.03 -1.25
N THR A 183 -5.44 -21.02 -0.58
CA THR A 183 -6.01 -21.64 0.63
C THR A 183 -5.16 -21.31 1.84
N ALA A 184 -5.80 -20.97 2.96
CA ALA A 184 -5.11 -20.73 4.23
C ALA A 184 -5.87 -21.23 5.46
N ARG A 185 -5.15 -21.44 6.56
CA ARG A 185 -5.71 -21.86 7.86
C ARG A 185 -6.35 -20.70 8.64
N SER A 186 -5.89 -19.47 8.39
CA SER A 186 -6.43 -18.24 8.97
C SER A 186 -6.32 -17.08 7.98
N VAL A 187 -7.17 -16.06 8.15
CA VAL A 187 -7.23 -14.90 7.26
C VAL A 187 -7.14 -13.60 8.06
N ILE A 188 -6.40 -12.62 7.56
CA ILE A 188 -6.40 -11.24 8.06
C ILE A 188 -6.83 -10.31 6.92
N ILE A 189 -7.98 -9.66 7.09
CA ILE A 189 -8.54 -8.72 6.12
C ILE A 189 -7.96 -7.32 6.39
N THR A 190 -7.20 -6.79 5.44
CA THR A 190 -6.54 -5.48 5.51
C THR A 190 -6.74 -4.67 4.22
N SER A 191 -7.89 -4.86 3.57
CA SER A 191 -8.20 -4.30 2.26
C SER A 191 -8.41 -2.78 2.25
N GLY A 192 -8.46 -2.16 3.43
CA GLY A 192 -8.55 -0.71 3.62
C GLY A 192 -9.84 -0.13 3.04
N LEU A 193 -9.73 1.10 2.53
CA LEU A 193 -10.84 1.82 1.92
C LEU A 193 -10.55 2.10 0.44
N ARG A 194 -11.58 2.49 -0.31
CA ARG A 194 -11.46 3.10 -1.65
C ARG A 194 -12.15 4.45 -1.69
N PRO A 195 -11.72 5.39 -2.54
CA PRO A 195 -12.36 6.70 -2.66
C PRO A 195 -13.80 6.57 -3.12
N ARG A 196 -14.62 7.53 -2.69
CA ARG A 196 -15.97 7.71 -3.22
C ARG A 196 -15.92 8.53 -4.49
N TRP A 197 -16.80 8.17 -5.41
CA TRP A 197 -17.06 8.88 -6.65
C TRP A 197 -18.32 9.74 -6.50
N LEU A 198 -18.44 10.79 -7.31
CA LEU A 198 -19.60 11.69 -7.38
C LEU A 198 -20.89 10.95 -7.79
N GLY A 199 -20.77 9.84 -8.52
CA GLY A 199 -21.89 9.05 -9.02
C GLY A 199 -22.59 9.67 -10.23
N LEU A 200 -21.90 10.55 -10.96
CA LEU A 200 -22.44 11.20 -12.15
C LEU A 200 -22.36 10.25 -13.37
N PRO A 201 -23.37 10.22 -14.25
CA PRO A 201 -23.37 9.31 -15.41
C PRO A 201 -22.13 9.46 -16.31
N GLU A 202 -21.62 10.68 -16.45
CA GLU A 202 -20.47 11.04 -17.28
C GLU A 202 -19.12 10.85 -16.58
N GLU A 203 -19.09 10.63 -15.27
CA GLU A 203 -17.89 10.58 -14.44
C GLU A 203 -16.86 9.58 -14.97
N LYS A 204 -17.31 8.37 -15.31
CA LYS A 204 -16.47 7.31 -15.89
C LYS A 204 -15.69 7.72 -17.13
N ARG A 205 -16.17 8.72 -17.89
CA ARG A 205 -15.47 9.22 -19.08
C ARG A 205 -14.26 10.07 -18.72
N PHE A 206 -14.28 10.74 -17.57
CA PHE A 206 -13.31 11.76 -17.19
C PHE A 206 -12.30 11.31 -16.14
N ILE A 207 -12.51 10.17 -15.48
CA ILE A 207 -11.49 9.52 -14.64
C ILE A 207 -10.20 9.34 -15.44
N GLY A 208 -9.10 9.92 -14.94
CA GLY A 208 -7.79 9.92 -15.61
C GLY A 208 -7.69 10.84 -16.84
N ARG A 209 -8.75 11.59 -17.16
CA ARG A 209 -8.84 12.55 -18.29
C ARG A 209 -9.21 13.96 -17.84
N GLY A 210 -8.91 14.28 -16.58
CA GLY A 210 -9.22 15.55 -15.94
C GLY A 210 -9.77 15.35 -14.53
N GLU A 211 -10.39 14.21 -14.24
CA GLU A 211 -10.79 13.84 -12.88
C GLU A 211 -9.76 12.91 -12.24
N SER A 212 -9.39 13.19 -11.00
CA SER A 212 -8.40 12.45 -10.22
C SER A 212 -8.82 12.37 -8.75
N ILE A 213 -8.26 11.37 -8.06
CA ILE A 213 -8.38 11.15 -6.61
C ILE A 213 -7.05 11.40 -5.88
N CYS A 214 -5.93 11.52 -6.60
CA CYS A 214 -4.59 11.64 -6.01
C CYS A 214 -3.91 12.92 -6.51
N SER A 215 -3.95 13.97 -5.71
CA SER A 215 -3.28 15.24 -6.03
C SER A 215 -1.77 15.11 -6.11
N THR A 216 -1.16 14.27 -5.27
CA THR A 216 0.29 14.04 -5.30
C THR A 216 0.75 13.33 -6.58
N CYS A 217 -0.07 12.41 -7.09
CA CYS A 217 0.24 11.64 -8.29
C CYS A 217 0.06 12.51 -9.56
N ASP A 218 -1.10 13.14 -9.69
CA ASP A 218 -1.52 13.78 -10.94
C ASP A 218 -1.35 15.31 -10.92
N GLY A 219 -1.24 15.92 -9.75
CA GLY A 219 -1.12 17.37 -9.55
C GLY A 219 -0.08 18.05 -10.45
N PRO A 220 1.15 17.51 -10.59
CA PRO A 220 2.16 18.07 -11.49
C PRO A 220 1.68 18.26 -12.95
N LEU A 221 0.75 17.44 -13.45
CA LEU A 221 0.17 17.53 -14.80
C LEU A 221 -0.77 18.74 -14.98
N PHE A 222 -1.12 19.40 -13.88
CA PHE A 222 -1.98 20.58 -13.84
C PHE A 222 -1.22 21.87 -13.48
N ALA A 223 0.11 21.86 -13.61
CA ALA A 223 0.93 23.06 -13.44
C ALA A 223 0.44 24.21 -14.34
N GLY A 224 0.16 25.37 -13.73
CA GLY A 224 -0.35 26.56 -14.42
C GLY A 224 -1.80 26.48 -14.94
N LYS A 225 -2.51 25.38 -14.66
CA LYS A 225 -3.93 25.18 -15.03
C LYS A 225 -4.88 25.65 -13.93
N THR A 226 -6.18 25.65 -14.21
CA THR A 226 -7.22 25.90 -13.19
C THR A 226 -7.81 24.57 -12.75
N VAL A 227 -7.90 24.31 -11.45
CA VAL A 227 -8.38 23.03 -10.93
C VAL A 227 -9.50 23.23 -9.91
N ALA A 228 -10.31 22.20 -9.70
CA ALA A 228 -11.27 22.12 -8.62
C ALA A 228 -10.91 20.99 -7.65
N VAL A 229 -11.16 21.19 -6.36
CA VAL A 229 -11.04 20.18 -5.31
C VAL A 229 -12.41 20.04 -4.65
N VAL A 230 -12.92 18.82 -4.52
CA VAL A 230 -14.26 18.57 -3.96
C VAL A 230 -14.12 17.92 -2.59
N GLY A 231 -14.61 18.58 -1.54
CA GLY A 231 -14.57 18.05 -0.18
C GLY A 231 -14.40 19.14 0.87
N GLY A 232 -14.46 18.76 2.15
CA GLY A 232 -14.32 19.70 3.25
C GLY A 232 -13.62 19.15 4.49
N GLY A 233 -13.03 17.95 4.43
CA GLY A 233 -12.24 17.39 5.53
C GLY A 233 -10.75 17.72 5.42
N ASN A 234 -9.93 17.08 6.27
CA ASN A 234 -8.46 17.22 6.25
C ASN A 234 -7.89 17.02 4.84
N TYR A 235 -8.20 15.88 4.22
CA TYR A 235 -7.67 15.53 2.89
C TYR A 235 -8.01 16.58 1.83
N ALA A 236 -9.24 17.10 1.84
CA ALA A 236 -9.65 18.14 0.88
C ALA A 236 -8.86 19.45 1.06
N LEU A 237 -8.61 19.86 2.32
CA LEU A 237 -7.84 21.07 2.59
C LEU A 237 -6.36 20.91 2.26
N THR A 238 -5.74 19.79 2.63
CA THR A 238 -4.35 19.50 2.27
C THR A 238 -4.16 19.41 0.77
N THR A 239 -5.08 18.76 0.05
CA THR A 239 -5.07 18.71 -1.42
C THR A 239 -5.24 20.09 -2.03
N ALA A 240 -6.14 20.93 -1.52
CA ALA A 240 -6.30 22.29 -2.02
C ALA A 240 -5.05 23.16 -1.79
N ILE A 241 -4.40 23.02 -0.63
CA ILE A 241 -3.14 23.71 -0.30
C ILE A 241 -2.00 23.21 -1.21
N GLU A 242 -1.84 21.90 -1.38
CA GLU A 242 -0.84 21.31 -2.29
C GLU A 242 -1.03 21.82 -3.72
N MET A 243 -2.27 21.72 -4.24
CA MET A 243 -2.59 22.19 -5.58
C MET A 243 -2.43 23.70 -5.73
N SER A 244 -2.56 24.49 -4.67
CA SER A 244 -2.34 25.94 -4.73
C SER A 244 -0.89 26.32 -5.04
N GLY A 245 0.07 25.43 -4.72
CA GLY A 245 1.48 25.59 -5.08
C GLY A 245 1.82 25.16 -6.52
N ILE A 246 0.91 24.45 -7.19
CA ILE A 246 1.14 23.84 -8.52
C ILE A 246 0.27 24.51 -9.59
N ALA A 247 -1.03 24.59 -9.35
CA ALA A 247 -2.03 25.16 -10.24
C ALA A 247 -2.02 26.70 -10.17
N LYS A 248 -2.52 27.33 -11.22
CA LYS A 248 -2.71 28.79 -11.27
C LYS A 248 -3.79 29.24 -10.28
N GLU A 249 -4.89 28.50 -10.21
CA GLU A 249 -6.06 28.80 -9.38
C GLU A 249 -6.76 27.49 -8.98
N VAL A 250 -7.26 27.45 -7.74
CA VAL A 250 -7.92 26.27 -7.16
C VAL A 250 -9.33 26.65 -6.71
N HIS A 251 -10.33 25.93 -7.20
CA HIS A 251 -11.73 26.05 -6.75
C HIS A 251 -12.02 24.97 -5.69
N LEU A 252 -12.18 25.35 -4.43
CA LEU A 252 -12.57 24.41 -3.37
C LEU A 252 -14.11 24.34 -3.27
N ILE A 253 -14.69 23.17 -3.56
CA ILE A 253 -16.13 22.94 -3.58
C ILE A 253 -16.55 22.20 -2.32
N VAL A 254 -17.34 22.87 -1.47
CA VAL A 254 -17.73 22.36 -0.15
C VAL A 254 -19.24 22.25 -0.03
N ARG A 255 -19.74 21.03 0.20
CA ARG A 255 -21.17 20.75 0.38
C ARG A 255 -21.79 21.49 1.57
N SER A 256 -21.04 21.60 2.68
CA SER A 256 -21.51 22.18 3.94
C SER A 256 -20.37 22.91 4.63
N ASN A 257 -19.99 22.55 5.86
CA ASN A 257 -18.88 23.19 6.59
C ASN A 257 -17.53 22.50 6.32
N LEU A 258 -16.44 23.27 6.49
CA LEU A 258 -15.11 22.70 6.63
C LEU A 258 -15.03 21.98 7.98
N ARG A 259 -14.51 20.75 7.96
CA ARG A 259 -14.37 19.84 9.10
C ARG A 259 -12.91 19.42 9.30
N ALA A 260 -11.98 20.13 8.68
CA ALA A 260 -10.55 19.85 8.83
C ALA A 260 -10.04 20.32 10.20
N ASP A 261 -8.90 19.78 10.63
CA ASP A 261 -8.20 20.19 11.84
C ASP A 261 -7.74 21.65 11.75
N GLU A 262 -7.63 22.30 12.91
CA GLU A 262 -7.34 23.73 13.01
C GLU A 262 -6.04 24.13 12.31
N ILE A 263 -5.04 23.24 12.30
CA ILE A 263 -3.75 23.49 11.64
C ILE A 263 -3.92 23.69 10.13
N TYR A 264 -4.70 22.84 9.47
CA TYR A 264 -4.96 22.93 8.04
C TYR A 264 -5.88 24.10 7.72
N GLN A 265 -6.86 24.41 8.57
CA GLN A 265 -7.70 25.59 8.38
C GLN A 265 -6.88 26.89 8.46
N LYS A 266 -5.92 26.96 9.40
CA LYS A 266 -5.03 28.11 9.56
C LYS A 266 -4.10 28.28 8.35
N GLU A 267 -3.53 27.19 7.86
CA GLU A 267 -2.70 27.20 6.65
C GLU A 267 -3.52 27.60 5.42
N TYR A 268 -4.67 26.96 5.20
CA TYR A 268 -5.63 27.29 4.14
C TYR A 268 -6.00 28.78 4.14
N ALA A 269 -6.23 29.39 5.31
CA ALA A 269 -6.57 30.82 5.42
C ALA A 269 -5.45 31.77 4.95
N SER A 270 -4.20 31.29 4.85
CA SER A 270 -3.06 32.08 4.37
C SER A 270 -2.87 32.02 2.85
N VAL A 271 -3.54 31.07 2.17
CA VAL A 271 -3.40 30.83 0.73
C VAL A 271 -4.37 31.72 -0.06
N LYS A 272 -3.86 32.39 -1.09
CA LYS A 272 -4.61 33.46 -1.80
C LYS A 272 -5.26 33.04 -3.12
N ASN A 273 -4.80 31.97 -3.76
CA ASN A 273 -5.31 31.47 -5.04
C ASN A 273 -6.30 30.31 -4.90
N ILE A 274 -6.89 30.13 -3.70
CA ILE A 274 -8.00 29.21 -3.49
C ILE A 274 -9.32 30.00 -3.40
N ILE A 275 -10.28 29.68 -4.25
CA ILE A 275 -11.63 30.24 -4.27
C ILE A 275 -12.61 29.20 -3.76
N THR A 276 -13.25 29.48 -2.63
CA THR A 276 -14.17 28.52 -1.99
C THR A 276 -15.63 28.77 -2.35
N HIS A 277 -16.29 27.70 -2.79
CA HIS A 277 -17.71 27.65 -3.13
C HIS A 277 -18.45 26.84 -2.08
N LYS A 278 -19.30 27.50 -1.29
CA LYS A 278 -20.01 26.90 -0.16
C LYS A 278 -21.35 27.63 0.10
N PRO A 279 -22.48 26.91 0.23
CA PRO A 279 -22.64 25.49 -0.04
C PRO A 279 -22.65 25.22 -1.56
N ALA A 280 -21.94 24.18 -2.01
CA ALA A 280 -21.92 23.80 -3.42
C ALA A 280 -21.69 22.29 -3.61
N LEU A 281 -22.29 21.73 -4.67
CA LEU A 281 -22.14 20.34 -5.11
C LEU A 281 -21.76 20.31 -6.59
N VAL A 282 -20.85 19.44 -6.98
CA VAL A 282 -20.63 19.15 -8.42
C VAL A 282 -21.80 18.33 -8.93
N THR A 283 -22.47 18.82 -9.97
CA THR A 283 -23.66 18.19 -10.55
C THR A 283 -23.51 17.81 -12.02
N ALA A 284 -22.48 18.30 -12.69
CA ALA A 284 -22.12 17.86 -14.03
C ALA A 284 -20.62 18.05 -14.31
N ILE A 285 -20.07 17.18 -15.15
CA ILE A 285 -18.69 17.28 -15.67
C ILE A 285 -18.75 17.50 -17.19
N HIS A 286 -18.07 18.54 -17.67
CA HIS A 286 -18.11 18.98 -19.06
C HIS A 286 -16.81 18.68 -19.79
N GLY A 287 -16.92 18.39 -21.08
CA GLY A 287 -15.80 18.11 -21.98
C GLY A 287 -16.16 17.06 -23.02
N GLU A 288 -15.25 16.85 -23.97
CA GLU A 288 -15.36 15.80 -24.99
C GLU A 288 -14.43 14.64 -24.64
N THR A 289 -13.14 14.80 -24.94
CA THR A 289 -12.09 13.82 -24.63
C THR A 289 -11.47 14.09 -23.27
N LEU A 290 -11.15 15.36 -22.99
CA LEU A 290 -10.63 15.83 -21.72
C LEU A 290 -11.69 16.68 -21.01
N MET A 291 -11.64 16.71 -19.68
CA MET A 291 -12.44 17.61 -18.89
C MET A 291 -12.09 19.08 -19.22
N GLN A 292 -13.12 19.92 -19.30
CA GLN A 292 -13.00 21.35 -19.58
C GLN A 292 -13.79 22.23 -18.60
N GLY A 293 -14.55 21.60 -17.70
CA GLY A 293 -15.25 22.33 -16.67
C GLY A 293 -16.23 21.47 -15.88
N ILE A 294 -16.82 22.08 -14.88
CA ILE A 294 -17.84 21.47 -14.02
C ILE A 294 -19.03 22.42 -13.87
N THR A 295 -20.22 21.87 -13.62
CA THR A 295 -21.33 22.64 -13.02
C THR A 295 -21.34 22.38 -11.53
N ILE A 296 -21.38 23.46 -10.76
CA ILE A 296 -21.69 23.41 -9.34
C ILE A 296 -23.09 23.94 -9.07
N THR A 297 -23.79 23.32 -8.14
CA THR A 297 -25.14 23.70 -7.73
C THR A 297 -25.18 23.98 -6.24
N ASP A 298 -25.75 25.11 -5.87
CA ASP A 298 -26.14 25.38 -4.49
C ASP A 298 -27.35 24.48 -4.14
N PRO A 299 -27.23 23.56 -3.16
CA PRO A 299 -28.30 22.62 -2.83
C PRO A 299 -29.56 23.30 -2.28
N GLU A 300 -29.44 24.49 -1.70
CA GLU A 300 -30.54 25.24 -1.09
C GLU A 300 -31.24 26.11 -2.13
N THR A 301 -30.48 26.93 -2.86
CA THR A 301 -31.05 27.90 -3.82
C THR A 301 -31.29 27.31 -5.20
N LYS A 302 -30.75 26.12 -5.49
CA LYS A 302 -30.72 25.48 -6.82
C LYS A 302 -30.01 26.32 -7.88
N LYS A 303 -29.24 27.34 -7.48
CA LYS A 303 -28.46 28.15 -8.40
C LYS A 303 -27.31 27.32 -8.97
N GLU A 304 -27.25 27.23 -10.29
CA GLU A 304 -26.16 26.60 -11.00
C GLU A 304 -25.10 27.62 -11.39
N THR A 305 -23.83 27.23 -11.28
CA THR A 305 -22.67 28.00 -11.74
C THR A 305 -21.75 27.09 -12.52
N ARG A 306 -21.40 27.48 -13.73
CA ARG A 306 -20.43 26.74 -14.55
C ARG A 306 -19.04 27.29 -14.29
N LEU A 307 -18.10 26.39 -13.99
CA LEU A 307 -16.69 26.71 -13.78
C LEU A 307 -15.87 26.07 -14.90
N ALA A 308 -15.03 26.87 -15.55
CA ALA A 308 -14.03 26.36 -16.48
C ALA A 308 -12.82 25.89 -15.66
N VAL A 309 -12.62 24.59 -15.61
CA VAL A 309 -11.53 23.94 -14.88
C VAL A 309 -10.96 22.83 -15.72
N ASP A 310 -9.65 22.68 -15.68
CA ASP A 310 -8.91 21.66 -16.41
C ASP A 310 -8.81 20.35 -15.61
N GLY A 311 -8.81 20.45 -14.27
CA GLY A 311 -8.68 19.32 -13.33
C GLY A 311 -9.74 19.32 -12.24
N LEU A 312 -10.18 18.13 -11.80
CA LEU A 312 -11.13 17.90 -10.73
C LEU A 312 -10.57 16.84 -9.79
N PHE A 313 -10.25 17.21 -8.55
CA PHE A 313 -9.70 16.33 -7.52
C PHE A 313 -10.76 16.00 -6.49
N LEU A 314 -11.10 14.71 -6.34
CA LEU A 314 -12.11 14.25 -5.40
C LEU A 314 -11.50 13.93 -4.03
N ALA A 315 -11.98 14.64 -3.01
CA ALA A 315 -11.64 14.44 -1.61
C ALA A 315 -12.91 14.30 -0.75
N ILE A 316 -13.89 13.53 -1.25
CA ILE A 316 -15.24 13.39 -0.69
C ILE A 316 -15.41 12.19 0.26
N GLY A 317 -14.29 11.66 0.76
CA GLY A 317 -14.24 10.54 1.68
C GLY A 317 -14.13 9.19 0.99
N HIS A 318 -14.09 8.14 1.80
CA HIS A 318 -13.81 6.78 1.37
C HIS A 318 -14.94 5.82 1.76
N GLN A 319 -14.89 4.60 1.22
CA GLN A 319 -15.79 3.50 1.57
C GLN A 319 -15.01 2.19 1.75
N PRO A 320 -15.42 1.31 2.67
CA PRO A 320 -14.75 0.02 2.93
C PRO A 320 -14.59 -0.87 1.69
N ASN A 321 -13.41 -1.46 1.50
CA ASN A 321 -13.14 -2.49 0.50
C ASN A 321 -13.63 -3.87 0.96
N ASN A 322 -14.95 -3.99 1.08
CA ASN A 322 -15.63 -5.17 1.63
C ASN A 322 -16.42 -5.98 0.57
N GLY A 323 -16.35 -5.63 -0.71
CA GLY A 323 -17.20 -6.22 -1.75
C GLY A 323 -17.07 -7.74 -1.87
N PHE A 324 -15.86 -8.28 -1.68
CA PHE A 324 -15.57 -9.72 -1.72
C PHE A 324 -16.02 -10.49 -0.47
N LEU A 325 -16.52 -9.80 0.57
CA LEU A 325 -16.94 -10.42 1.81
C LEU A 325 -18.40 -10.89 1.77
N GLU A 326 -19.30 -10.30 0.98
CA GLU A 326 -20.70 -10.77 0.80
C GLU A 326 -21.41 -11.36 2.07
N GLY A 327 -21.26 -10.73 3.25
CA GLY A 327 -21.86 -11.22 4.51
C GLY A 327 -21.08 -12.35 5.21
N PHE A 328 -19.85 -12.61 4.79
CA PHE A 328 -18.92 -13.58 5.39
C PHE A 328 -18.51 -13.21 6.81
N VAL A 329 -18.43 -11.91 7.12
CA VAL A 329 -18.20 -11.34 8.46
C VAL A 329 -19.18 -10.19 8.71
N ASP A 330 -19.40 -9.87 9.98
CA ASP A 330 -20.31 -8.81 10.40
C ASP A 330 -19.71 -7.44 10.04
N THR A 331 -20.58 -6.52 9.64
CA THR A 331 -20.22 -5.13 9.33
C THR A 331 -21.20 -4.18 9.98
N ASN A 332 -20.74 -2.96 10.28
CA ASN A 332 -21.62 -1.89 10.76
C ASN A 332 -22.41 -1.25 9.61
N ASP A 333 -23.27 -0.28 9.91
CA ASP A 333 -24.11 0.43 8.92
C ASP A 333 -23.29 1.21 7.86
N HIS A 334 -21.99 1.40 8.09
CA HIS A 334 -21.06 2.03 7.15
C HIS A 334 -20.29 1.01 6.29
N GLY A 335 -20.55 -0.29 6.47
CA GLY A 335 -19.87 -1.39 5.79
C GLY A 335 -18.48 -1.70 6.35
N GLU A 336 -18.09 -1.12 7.48
CA GLU A 336 -16.82 -1.41 8.12
C GLU A 336 -16.90 -2.74 8.87
N VAL A 337 -15.85 -3.56 8.81
CA VAL A 337 -15.81 -4.86 9.50
C VAL A 337 -15.79 -4.62 11.01
N THR A 338 -16.73 -5.23 11.73
CA THR A 338 -16.79 -5.14 13.19
C THR A 338 -15.74 -6.06 13.81
N ILE A 339 -15.02 -5.55 14.80
CA ILE A 339 -13.93 -6.28 15.46
C ILE A 339 -13.95 -6.12 16.97
N ASP A 340 -13.43 -7.11 17.69
CA ASP A 340 -13.10 -6.96 19.09
C ASP A 340 -11.77 -6.20 19.30
N VAL A 341 -11.38 -6.03 20.57
CA VAL A 341 -10.14 -5.33 20.95
C VAL A 341 -8.87 -5.97 20.36
N ASN A 342 -8.92 -7.26 20.02
CA ASN A 342 -7.82 -8.07 19.49
C ASN A 342 -7.90 -8.25 17.96
N CYS A 343 -8.76 -7.49 17.27
CA CYS A 343 -8.97 -7.57 15.82
C CYS A 343 -9.71 -8.83 15.34
N SER A 344 -10.37 -9.57 16.24
CA SER A 344 -11.18 -10.74 15.89
C SER A 344 -12.51 -10.31 15.27
N THR A 345 -12.93 -10.97 14.19
CA THR A 345 -14.24 -10.73 13.56
C THR A 345 -15.32 -11.64 14.14
N SER A 346 -16.55 -11.58 13.61
CA SER A 346 -17.62 -12.52 13.96
C SER A 346 -17.35 -13.97 13.53
N ARG A 347 -16.34 -14.21 12.67
CA ARG A 347 -15.95 -15.55 12.21
C ARG A 347 -14.63 -16.00 12.84
N PRO A 348 -14.60 -17.14 13.56
CA PRO A 348 -13.37 -17.72 14.11
C PRO A 348 -12.31 -17.96 13.02
N GLY A 349 -11.06 -17.63 13.31
CA GLY A 349 -9.95 -17.75 12.36
C GLY A 349 -9.85 -16.63 11.32
N VAL A 350 -10.80 -15.69 11.32
CA VAL A 350 -10.80 -14.50 10.48
C VAL A 350 -10.65 -13.25 11.33
N PHE A 351 -9.64 -12.46 11.00
CA PHE A 351 -9.28 -11.21 11.66
C PHE A 351 -9.39 -10.06 10.66
N ALA A 352 -9.51 -8.84 11.14
CA ALA A 352 -9.48 -7.65 10.29
C ALA A 352 -8.72 -6.51 10.95
N ALA A 353 -7.95 -5.75 10.17
CA ALA A 353 -7.09 -4.68 10.68
C ALA A 353 -6.98 -3.49 9.73
N GLY A 354 -6.74 -2.32 10.33
CA GLY A 354 -6.64 -1.06 9.62
C GLY A 354 -7.99 -0.52 9.17
N ASP A 355 -7.98 0.33 8.15
CA ASP A 355 -9.12 1.21 7.88
C ASP A 355 -10.40 0.50 7.42
N ILE A 356 -10.31 -0.77 7.01
CA ILE A 356 -11.48 -1.63 6.67
C ILE A 356 -12.39 -1.89 7.88
N THR A 357 -11.88 -1.76 9.10
CA THR A 357 -12.61 -2.05 10.33
C THR A 357 -13.30 -0.81 10.90
N GLU A 358 -14.11 -0.95 11.94
CA GLU A 358 -14.76 0.16 12.65
C GLU A 358 -13.82 0.98 13.54
N ILE A 359 -12.49 0.81 13.43
CA ILE A 359 -11.55 1.61 14.21
C ILE A 359 -11.74 3.10 13.93
N HIS A 360 -11.86 3.89 15.00
CA HIS A 360 -12.14 5.32 14.89
C HIS A 360 -11.01 6.10 14.19
N GLY A 361 -9.75 5.76 14.49
CA GLY A 361 -8.59 6.45 13.93
C GLY A 361 -8.11 5.81 12.63
N LYS A 362 -8.40 6.45 11.49
CA LYS A 362 -7.89 6.04 10.16
C LYS A 362 -6.56 6.72 9.88
N GLN A 363 -5.46 6.10 10.33
CA GLN A 363 -4.11 6.66 10.25
C GLN A 363 -3.10 5.55 9.97
N VAL A 364 -2.03 5.85 9.23
CA VAL A 364 -0.98 4.87 8.88
C VAL A 364 -0.40 4.16 10.10
N ILE A 365 -0.07 4.91 11.16
CA ILE A 365 0.49 4.35 12.40
C ILE A 365 -0.51 3.47 13.16
N ILE A 366 -1.80 3.84 13.15
CA ILE A 366 -2.86 3.06 13.79
C ILE A 366 -3.09 1.78 13.00
N ALA A 367 -3.19 1.85 11.67
CA ALA A 367 -3.34 0.70 10.80
C ALA A 367 -2.18 -0.30 10.94
N ALA A 368 -0.94 0.20 11.02
CA ALA A 368 0.23 -0.64 11.29
C ALA A 368 0.13 -1.35 12.66
N GLY A 369 -0.29 -0.62 13.70
CA GLY A 369 -0.52 -1.18 15.04
C GLY A 369 -1.61 -2.26 15.07
N GLU A 370 -2.74 -2.04 14.41
CA GLU A 370 -3.80 -3.04 14.25
C GLU A 370 -3.31 -4.27 13.47
N GLY A 371 -2.51 -4.08 12.42
CA GLY A 371 -1.92 -5.17 11.65
C GLY A 371 -1.03 -6.08 12.52
N ALA A 372 -0.19 -5.49 13.36
CA ALA A 372 0.61 -6.24 14.34
C ALA A 372 -0.27 -7.02 15.32
N LYS A 373 -1.32 -6.39 15.84
CA LYS A 373 -2.26 -7.01 16.79
C LYS A 373 -2.99 -8.20 16.17
N ALA A 374 -3.54 -8.04 14.97
CA ALA A 374 -4.24 -9.10 14.25
C ALA A 374 -3.33 -10.29 13.94
N ALA A 375 -2.07 -10.06 13.56
CA ALA A 375 -1.11 -11.14 13.33
C ALA A 375 -0.78 -11.93 14.61
N LEU A 376 -0.67 -11.24 15.76
CA LEU A 376 -0.44 -11.90 17.04
C LEU A 376 -1.66 -12.73 17.49
N GLU A 377 -2.86 -12.25 17.27
CA GLU A 377 -4.08 -12.99 17.58
C GLU A 377 -4.29 -14.18 16.63
N ALA A 378 -4.04 -14.00 15.33
CA ALA A 378 -4.08 -15.09 14.35
C ALA A 378 -3.09 -16.21 14.72
N TYR A 379 -1.87 -15.86 15.15
CA TYR A 379 -0.92 -16.84 15.66
C TYR A 379 -1.44 -17.60 16.90
N GLN A 380 -2.10 -16.91 17.84
CA GLN A 380 -2.70 -17.56 19.00
C GLN A 380 -3.83 -18.52 18.60
N TYR A 381 -4.68 -18.11 17.66
CA TYR A 381 -5.74 -18.95 17.11
C TYR A 381 -5.17 -20.22 16.49
N LEU A 382 -4.16 -20.09 15.63
CA LEU A 382 -3.50 -21.24 14.99
C LEU A 382 -2.85 -22.17 16.02
N SER A 383 -2.20 -21.61 17.05
CA SER A 383 -1.52 -22.40 18.09
C SER A 383 -2.48 -23.18 19.01
N ARG A 384 -3.76 -22.80 19.07
CA ARG A 384 -4.78 -23.51 19.87
C ARG A 384 -5.50 -24.60 19.07
N ASN A 385 -5.50 -24.48 17.74
CA ASN A 385 -6.26 -25.34 16.83
C ASN A 385 -5.36 -26.26 15.99
N HIS A 386 -4.06 -26.29 16.29
CA HIS A 386 -3.07 -27.20 15.69
C HIS A 386 -2.16 -27.87 16.72
#